data_AF-A0A2T2PD44-F1
#
_entry.id   AF-A0A2T2PD44-F1
#
_cell.length_a   1.000
_cell.length_b   1.000
_cell.length_c   1.000
_cell.angle_alpha   90.00
_cell.angle_beta   90.00
_cell.angle_gamma   90.00
#
_symmetry.space_group_name_H-M   'P 1'
#
loop_
_entity.id
_entity.type
_entity.pdbx_description
1 polymer ?
#
loop_
_entity_poly.entity_id
_entity_poly.type
_entity_poly.pdbx_seq_one_letter_code
_entity_poly.pdbx_strand_id
1 'polypeptide(L)'
;MSPAAISNSAPVAANGKKTNAVSSVNPVITPSTILPPTPSNEIPAWVKPDLSRLLRVEHLPGSFASRSVSLVSLPAGAVFARISNPTPATCAYTSVQASRDLHIELNCDLVYINHSCRPTLVFDMARWEVRVSDNLEGGLKAGDELTFFYPSTEWDMAQPFECRCKEAACRGTISGAKDMDAAVLRKYWLSAHIQELLEEKNGGSGVAANGA
;
A
#
# COMPACT_ATOMS: atom_id res chain seq x y z
N MET A 1 6.89 14.88 -4.14
CA MET A 1 5.91 15.15 -3.04
C MET A 1 4.91 14.01 -3.06
N SER A 2 4.67 13.37 -1.91
CA SER A 2 4.66 11.90 -1.76
C SER A 2 3.31 11.26 -1.38
N PRO A 3 3.02 10.00 -1.78
CA PRO A 3 1.78 9.25 -1.46
C PRO A 3 1.71 8.70 -0.02
N ALA A 4 2.27 9.43 0.95
CA ALA A 4 2.24 9.01 2.34
C ALA A 4 1.03 9.60 3.05
N ALA A 5 0.47 8.86 4.02
CA ALA A 5 -0.63 9.32 4.87
C ALA A 5 -0.36 10.73 5.41
N ILE A 6 -1.32 11.64 5.22
CA ILE A 6 -1.17 13.05 5.62
C ILE A 6 -2.01 13.28 6.88
N SER A 7 -1.38 13.43 8.04
CA SER A 7 -2.12 13.86 9.23
C SER A 7 -2.40 15.38 9.17
N ASN A 8 -3.68 15.71 9.00
CA ASN A 8 -4.43 16.97 9.21
C ASN A 8 -3.89 18.34 8.76
N SER A 9 -2.81 18.47 7.99
CA SER A 9 -2.46 19.77 7.39
C SER A 9 -1.66 19.64 6.10
N ALA A 10 -2.07 20.40 5.07
CA ALA A 10 -1.34 20.56 3.82
C ALA A 10 0.01 21.24 4.08
N PRO A 11 1.13 20.74 3.51
CA PRO A 11 2.42 21.40 3.65
C PRO A 11 2.57 22.58 2.68
N VAL A 12 3.30 23.60 3.12
CA VAL A 12 3.77 24.70 2.27
C VAL A 12 4.76 24.14 1.24
N ALA A 13 4.66 24.61 0.00
CA ALA A 13 5.46 24.11 -1.12
C ALA A 13 6.96 24.32 -0.88
N ALA A 14 7.73 23.22 -0.91
CA ALA A 14 9.18 23.25 -1.00
C ALA A 14 9.61 22.89 -2.44
N ASN A 15 10.58 23.67 -2.94
CA ASN A 15 11.15 23.60 -4.28
C ASN A 15 11.85 22.25 -4.54
N GLY A 16 11.13 21.30 -5.12
CA GLY A 16 11.68 20.02 -5.61
C GLY A 16 11.57 19.94 -7.13
N LYS A 17 12.66 19.51 -7.79
CA LYS A 17 12.79 19.37 -9.24
C LYS A 17 11.64 18.53 -9.82
N LYS A 18 10.92 19.06 -10.81
CA LYS A 18 9.76 18.42 -11.44
C LYS A 18 10.20 17.21 -12.28
N THR A 19 9.99 16.00 -11.77
CA THR A 19 9.93 14.79 -12.59
C THR A 19 8.47 14.47 -12.86
N ASN A 20 8.09 14.29 -14.12
CA ASN A 20 6.72 13.92 -14.49
C ASN A 20 6.44 12.49 -13.98
N ALA A 21 5.31 12.30 -13.30
CA ALA A 21 4.89 10.98 -12.84
C ALA A 21 4.61 10.06 -14.04
N VAL A 22 5.20 8.87 -14.03
CA VAL A 22 4.96 7.84 -15.06
C VAL A 22 3.83 6.94 -14.56
N SER A 23 2.67 7.03 -15.19
CA SER A 23 1.52 6.13 -14.99
C SER A 23 1.58 5.01 -16.04
N SER A 24 1.30 3.76 -15.66
CA SER A 24 1.40 2.59 -16.54
C SER A 24 0.37 2.61 -17.67
N VAL A 25 -0.81 3.19 -17.45
CA VAL A 25 -1.93 3.35 -18.40
C VAL A 25 -2.98 4.29 -17.77
N ASN A 26 -4.08 4.60 -18.47
CA ASN A 26 -5.29 5.19 -17.85
C ASN A 26 -6.03 4.08 -17.08
N PRO A 27 -5.94 4.00 -15.73
CA PRO A 27 -6.68 3.01 -14.98
C PRO A 27 -8.19 3.27 -15.12
N VAL A 28 -8.97 2.23 -15.41
CA VAL A 28 -10.44 2.31 -15.37
C VAL A 28 -10.85 2.17 -13.90
N ILE A 29 -10.85 3.29 -13.18
CA ILE A 29 -11.33 3.35 -11.79
C ILE A 29 -12.86 3.43 -11.83
N THR A 30 -13.53 2.45 -11.22
CA THR A 30 -14.99 2.49 -11.04
C THR A 30 -15.32 3.16 -9.70
N PRO A 31 -15.94 4.36 -9.67
CA PRO A 31 -16.15 5.09 -8.44
C PRO A 31 -17.32 4.54 -7.60
N SER A 32 -17.14 4.60 -6.28
CA SER A 32 -18.08 4.16 -5.27
C SER A 32 -18.84 5.36 -4.66
N THR A 33 -20.12 5.61 -4.99
CA THR A 33 -20.86 6.77 -4.41
C THR A 33 -22.29 6.45 -3.93
N ILE A 34 -22.47 6.61 -2.61
CA ILE A 34 -23.67 6.85 -1.75
C ILE A 34 -24.84 5.86 -1.82
N LEU A 35 -25.18 5.20 -0.69
CA LEU A 35 -26.52 4.68 -0.38
C LEU A 35 -26.79 4.54 1.15
N PRO A 36 -28.09 4.49 1.56
CA PRO A 36 -28.62 4.66 2.93
C PRO A 36 -28.52 3.35 3.77
N PRO A 37 -28.92 3.32 5.06
CA PRO A 37 -28.59 2.19 5.93
C PRO A 37 -29.43 0.95 5.62
N THR A 38 -28.78 -0.22 5.48
CA THR A 38 -29.47 -1.48 5.15
C THR A 38 -29.69 -2.41 6.35
N PRO A 39 -30.81 -3.17 6.39
CA PRO A 39 -31.09 -4.14 7.44
C PRO A 39 -30.35 -5.48 7.26
N SER A 40 -30.40 -6.29 8.32
CA SER A 40 -29.60 -7.49 8.63
C SER A 40 -29.77 -8.74 7.75
N ASN A 41 -29.96 -8.60 6.43
CA ASN A 41 -30.08 -9.73 5.48
C ASN A 41 -29.05 -9.66 4.33
N GLU A 42 -27.97 -8.89 4.51
CA GLU A 42 -26.99 -8.65 3.46
C GLU A 42 -25.81 -9.62 3.52
N ILE A 43 -25.42 -10.10 2.34
CA ILE A 43 -24.15 -10.81 2.14
C ILE A 43 -23.02 -9.89 2.61
N PRO A 44 -22.09 -10.37 3.44
CA PRO A 44 -21.01 -9.52 3.93
C PRO A 44 -20.19 -8.88 2.79
N ALA A 45 -19.79 -7.63 2.99
CA ALA A 45 -19.11 -6.83 1.97
C ALA A 45 -17.78 -7.44 1.48
N TRP A 46 -17.21 -8.42 2.18
CA TRP A 46 -16.00 -9.15 1.80
C TRP A 46 -16.22 -10.32 0.81
N VAL A 47 -17.46 -10.74 0.57
CA VAL A 47 -17.77 -11.92 -0.30
C VAL A 47 -17.74 -11.55 -1.79
N LYS A 48 -18.07 -10.29 -2.11
CA LYS A 48 -17.85 -9.64 -3.40
C LYS A 48 -17.50 -8.21 -3.02
N PRO A 49 -16.27 -7.73 -3.23
CA PRO A 49 -15.80 -6.48 -2.65
C PRO A 49 -16.60 -5.31 -3.24
N ASP A 50 -17.72 -5.02 -2.62
CA ASP A 50 -18.39 -3.74 -2.76
C ASP A 50 -17.58 -2.76 -1.92
N LEU A 51 -16.50 -2.26 -2.53
CA LEU A 51 -15.58 -1.33 -1.87
C LEU A 51 -16.31 -0.09 -1.34
N SER A 52 -17.46 0.28 -1.94
CA SER A 52 -18.30 1.38 -1.48
C SER A 52 -18.83 1.23 -0.05
N ARG A 53 -18.90 -0.01 0.45
CA ARG A 53 -19.29 -0.35 1.83
C ARG A 53 -18.11 -0.54 2.76
N LEU A 54 -16.90 -0.64 2.23
CA LEU A 54 -15.68 -0.93 2.99
C LEU A 54 -14.82 0.33 3.17
N LEU A 55 -14.76 1.20 2.16
CA LEU A 55 -13.93 2.40 2.17
C LEU A 55 -14.60 3.57 1.45
N ARG A 56 -14.14 4.76 1.80
CA ARG A 56 -14.42 5.99 1.05
C ARG A 56 -13.10 6.63 0.65
N VAL A 57 -13.00 7.08 -0.60
CA VAL A 57 -11.89 7.91 -1.07
C VAL A 57 -12.23 9.37 -0.79
N GLU A 58 -11.35 10.05 -0.08
CA GLU A 58 -11.42 11.50 0.16
C GLU A 58 -10.43 12.20 -0.77
N HIS A 59 -10.95 12.96 -1.74
CA HIS A 59 -10.14 13.76 -2.66
C HIS A 59 -9.85 15.13 -2.03
N LEU A 60 -8.69 15.27 -1.40
CA LEU A 60 -8.28 16.54 -0.80
C LEU A 60 -7.61 17.45 -1.84
N PRO A 61 -7.66 18.79 -1.67
CA PRO A 61 -6.96 19.71 -2.55
C PRO A 61 -5.44 19.47 -2.56
N GLY A 62 -4.86 19.47 -3.77
CA GLY A 62 -3.43 19.29 -3.98
C GLY A 62 -3.08 18.00 -4.73
N SER A 63 -1.82 17.90 -5.17
CA SER A 63 -1.33 16.70 -5.84
C SER A 63 -1.12 15.56 -4.84
N PHE A 64 -1.61 14.36 -5.18
CA PHE A 64 -1.45 13.14 -4.36
C PHE A 64 -2.02 13.28 -2.93
N ALA A 65 -3.06 14.10 -2.78
CA ALA A 65 -3.70 14.37 -1.49
C ALA A 65 -4.94 13.49 -1.24
N SER A 66 -5.30 12.62 -2.20
CA SER A 66 -6.35 11.63 -1.98
C SER A 66 -5.95 10.65 -0.87
N ARG A 67 -6.91 10.21 -0.06
CA ARG A 67 -6.71 9.14 0.92
C ARG A 67 -7.92 8.21 0.99
N SER A 68 -7.69 6.98 1.43
CA SER A 68 -8.75 6.01 1.66
C SER A 68 -9.06 5.92 3.16
N VAL A 69 -10.34 5.97 3.52
CA VAL A 69 -10.81 5.90 4.90
C VAL A 69 -11.71 4.68 5.07
N SER A 70 -11.50 3.91 6.14
CA SER A 70 -12.32 2.73 6.45
C SER A 70 -13.75 3.13 6.80
N LEU A 71 -14.74 2.39 6.28
CA LEU A 71 -16.15 2.50 6.68
C LEU A 71 -16.56 1.42 7.68
N VAL A 72 -15.67 0.46 7.95
CA VAL A 72 -15.94 -0.71 8.80
C VAL A 72 -14.91 -0.84 9.91
N SER A 73 -15.29 -1.55 10.96
CA SER A 73 -14.35 -1.99 12.00
C SER A 73 -14.12 -3.49 11.86
N LEU A 74 -12.86 -3.93 11.90
CA LEU A 74 -12.46 -5.32 11.72
C LEU A 74 -11.33 -5.67 12.69
N PRO A 75 -11.28 -6.90 13.24
CA PRO A 75 -10.17 -7.31 14.08
C PRO A 75 -8.87 -7.45 13.27
N ALA A 76 -7.74 -7.43 13.97
CA ALA A 76 -6.43 -7.70 13.37
C ALA A 76 -6.44 -9.05 12.60
N GLY A 77 -5.76 -9.09 11.46
CA GLY A 77 -5.67 -10.27 10.60
C GLY A 77 -6.89 -10.56 9.73
N ALA A 78 -8.03 -9.90 9.96
CA ALA A 78 -9.24 -10.08 9.15
C ALA A 78 -9.03 -9.66 7.69
N VAL A 79 -9.73 -10.31 6.77
CA VAL A 79 -9.77 -9.89 5.36
C VAL A 79 -10.58 -8.60 5.26
N PHE A 80 -9.94 -7.54 4.77
CA PHE A 80 -10.58 -6.27 4.48
C PHE A 80 -11.25 -6.31 3.11
N ALA A 81 -10.52 -6.70 2.07
CA ALA A 81 -11.01 -6.83 0.70
C ALA A 81 -10.26 -7.93 -0.07
N ARG A 82 -10.83 -8.41 -1.18
CA ARG A 82 -10.15 -9.27 -2.15
C ARG A 82 -9.75 -8.46 -3.38
N ILE A 83 -8.62 -8.80 -4.00
CA ILE A 83 -8.16 -8.22 -5.26
C ILE A 83 -8.72 -9.09 -6.39
N SER A 84 -9.77 -8.63 -7.07
CA SER A 84 -10.59 -9.49 -7.94
C SER A 84 -10.48 -9.24 -9.44
N ASN A 85 -9.95 -8.10 -9.88
CA ASN A 85 -9.82 -7.78 -11.32
C ASN A 85 -8.49 -7.06 -11.66
N PRO A 86 -7.34 -7.55 -11.16
CA PRO A 86 -6.06 -6.93 -11.48
C PRO A 86 -5.69 -7.19 -12.94
N THR A 87 -4.95 -6.26 -13.54
CA THR A 87 -4.35 -6.45 -14.88
C THR A 87 -2.85 -6.26 -14.81
N PRO A 88 -2.05 -7.03 -15.58
CA PRO A 88 -0.61 -6.80 -15.67
C PRO A 88 -0.27 -5.36 -16.06
N ALA A 89 0.81 -4.85 -15.50
CA ALA A 89 1.27 -3.48 -15.67
C ALA A 89 2.80 -3.41 -15.69
N THR A 90 3.32 -2.28 -16.14
CA THR A 90 4.72 -1.91 -15.90
C THR A 90 4.87 -1.31 -14.49
N CYS A 91 6.09 -1.32 -13.96
CA CYS A 91 6.40 -0.63 -12.71
C CYS A 91 6.11 0.87 -12.87
N ALA A 92 5.21 1.39 -12.04
CA ALA A 92 4.69 2.75 -12.13
C ALA A 92 4.17 3.19 -10.76
N TYR A 93 3.82 4.47 -10.65
CA TYR A 93 3.30 5.03 -9.40
C TYR A 93 1.99 4.37 -8.91
N THR A 94 1.14 3.89 -9.82
CA THR A 94 -0.16 3.28 -9.50
C THR A 94 -0.12 1.76 -9.41
N SER A 95 0.97 1.13 -9.85
CA SER A 95 1.06 -0.33 -9.88
C SER A 95 1.58 -0.90 -8.56
N VAL A 96 1.24 -2.16 -8.31
CA VAL A 96 1.71 -2.93 -7.15
C VAL A 96 2.48 -4.14 -7.64
N GLN A 97 3.64 -4.41 -7.05
CA GLN A 97 4.39 -5.62 -7.35
C GLN A 97 3.74 -6.84 -6.68
N ALA A 98 3.20 -7.74 -7.50
CA ALA A 98 2.48 -8.93 -7.07
C ALA A 98 3.37 -10.18 -6.98
N SER A 99 4.47 -10.22 -7.72
CA SER A 99 5.52 -11.23 -7.64
C SER A 99 6.85 -10.64 -8.12
N ARG A 100 7.93 -11.45 -8.18
CA ARG A 100 9.24 -11.02 -8.69
C ARG A 100 9.15 -10.23 -9.99
N ASP A 101 8.43 -10.77 -10.96
CA ASP A 101 8.41 -10.28 -12.35
C ASP A 101 7.04 -9.73 -12.78
N LEU A 102 6.11 -9.53 -11.83
CA LEU A 102 4.75 -9.07 -12.11
C LEU A 102 4.41 -7.80 -11.32
N HIS A 103 4.13 -6.73 -12.04
CA HIS A 103 3.35 -5.60 -11.53
C HIS A 103 1.92 -5.67 -12.04
N ILE A 104 0.99 -5.15 -11.23
CA ILE A 104 -0.43 -5.10 -11.56
C ILE A 104 -1.00 -3.69 -11.37
N GLU A 105 -2.00 -3.34 -12.17
CA GLU A 105 -2.99 -2.33 -11.80
C GLU A 105 -4.12 -2.98 -11.02
N LEU A 106 -4.55 -2.34 -9.92
CA LEU A 106 -5.64 -2.84 -9.09
C LEU A 106 -7.02 -2.63 -9.70
N ASN A 107 -7.16 -1.67 -10.63
CA ASN A 107 -8.41 -1.32 -11.32
C ASN A 107 -9.60 -1.03 -10.39
N CYS A 108 -9.33 -0.53 -9.17
CA CYS A 108 -10.34 -0.20 -8.18
C CYS A 108 -9.80 0.80 -7.15
N ASP A 109 -10.67 1.27 -6.25
CA ASP A 109 -10.37 2.31 -5.27
C ASP A 109 -9.24 1.95 -4.28
N LEU A 110 -8.82 0.68 -4.19
CA LEU A 110 -7.66 0.25 -3.42
C LEU A 110 -6.36 0.97 -3.83
N VAL A 111 -6.29 1.51 -5.05
CA VAL A 111 -5.16 2.32 -5.54
C VAL A 111 -4.92 3.59 -4.71
N TYR A 112 -5.93 4.07 -3.97
CA TYR A 112 -5.83 5.25 -3.11
C TYR A 112 -5.38 4.93 -1.67
N ILE A 113 -4.93 3.71 -1.40
CA ILE A 113 -4.39 3.34 -0.09
C ILE A 113 -2.94 3.84 -0.01
N ASN A 114 -2.72 4.80 0.88
CA ASN A 114 -1.43 5.50 1.02
C ASN A 114 -0.40 4.69 1.81
N HIS A 115 0.85 5.14 1.78
CA HIS A 115 1.90 4.58 2.61
C HIS A 115 1.80 5.02 4.07
N SER A 116 2.06 4.11 5.02
CA SER A 116 2.44 4.45 6.39
C SER A 116 3.56 3.53 6.91
N CYS A 117 4.45 4.09 7.74
CA CYS A 117 5.46 3.32 8.47
C CYS A 117 4.88 2.56 9.68
N ARG A 118 3.62 2.81 10.04
CA ARG A 118 2.78 2.01 10.94
C ARG A 118 1.46 1.70 10.20
N PRO A 119 1.45 0.66 9.34
CA PRO A 119 0.35 0.43 8.43
C PRO A 119 -0.89 -0.14 9.15
N THR A 120 -2.07 0.19 8.64
CA THR A 120 -3.35 -0.40 9.08
C THR A 120 -3.69 -1.67 8.32
N LEU A 121 -3.17 -1.83 7.10
CA LEU A 121 -3.43 -2.93 6.19
C LEU A 121 -2.15 -3.62 5.71
N VAL A 122 -2.33 -4.85 5.21
CA VAL A 122 -1.34 -5.69 4.54
C VAL A 122 -1.90 -6.08 3.17
N PHE A 123 -1.04 -6.02 2.15
CA PHE A 123 -1.34 -6.48 0.79
C PHE A 123 -0.73 -7.87 0.61
N ASP A 124 -1.55 -8.91 0.79
CA ASP A 124 -1.16 -10.31 0.64
C ASP A 124 -1.33 -10.76 -0.82
N MET A 125 -0.26 -10.60 -1.60
CA MET A 125 -0.27 -10.91 -3.04
C MET A 125 -0.31 -12.41 -3.33
N ALA A 126 0.12 -13.26 -2.39
CA ALA A 126 0.02 -14.71 -2.54
C ALA A 126 -1.45 -15.18 -2.44
N ARG A 127 -2.25 -14.51 -1.60
CA ARG A 127 -3.67 -14.82 -1.40
C ARG A 127 -4.62 -13.92 -2.18
N TRP A 128 -4.12 -12.89 -2.86
CA TRP A 128 -4.91 -11.85 -3.51
C TRP A 128 -5.90 -11.17 -2.54
N GLU A 129 -5.43 -10.91 -1.32
CA GLU A 129 -6.22 -10.36 -0.21
C GLU A 129 -5.57 -9.09 0.35
N VAL A 130 -6.39 -8.09 0.66
CA VAL A 130 -6.00 -6.98 1.53
C VAL A 130 -6.52 -7.31 2.92
N ARG A 131 -5.65 -7.31 3.93
CA ARG A 131 -5.95 -7.76 5.29
C ARG A 131 -5.64 -6.68 6.30
N VAL A 132 -6.35 -6.65 7.42
CA VAL A 132 -5.98 -5.81 8.56
C VAL A 132 -4.63 -6.30 9.10
N SER A 133 -3.70 -5.39 9.31
CA SER A 133 -2.38 -5.72 9.85
C SER A 133 -2.50 -6.48 11.17
N ASP A 134 -1.78 -7.60 11.29
CA ASP A 134 -1.77 -8.41 12.53
C ASP A 134 -1.19 -7.62 13.72
N ASN A 135 -0.33 -6.63 13.44
CA ASN A 135 0.28 -5.76 14.45
C ASN A 135 -0.59 -4.55 14.83
N LEU A 136 -1.79 -4.40 14.24
CA LEU A 136 -2.70 -3.32 14.59
C LEU A 136 -3.49 -3.68 15.85
N GLU A 137 -2.96 -3.30 17.01
CA GLU A 137 -3.63 -3.50 18.30
C GLU A 137 -5.04 -2.89 18.30
N GLY A 138 -6.03 -3.68 18.73
CA GLY A 138 -7.44 -3.28 18.69
C GLY A 138 -8.11 -3.41 17.32
N GLY A 139 -7.37 -3.77 16.27
CA GLY A 139 -7.89 -3.91 14.91
C GLY A 139 -8.19 -2.57 14.22
N LEU A 140 -8.70 -2.65 13.00
CA LEU A 140 -9.12 -1.50 12.20
C LEU A 140 -10.45 -0.95 12.72
N LYS A 141 -10.58 0.37 12.83
CA LYS A 141 -11.82 1.06 13.16
C LYS A 141 -12.39 1.80 11.96
N ALA A 142 -13.71 1.98 11.96
CA ALA A 142 -14.36 2.88 11.02
C ALA A 142 -13.86 4.31 11.26
N GLY A 143 -13.50 5.01 10.19
CA GLY A 143 -12.86 6.33 10.23
C GLY A 143 -11.34 6.30 10.22
N ASP A 144 -10.70 5.14 10.41
CA ASP A 144 -9.25 5.02 10.29
C ASP A 144 -8.80 5.21 8.83
N GLU A 145 -7.65 5.86 8.64
CA GLU A 145 -7.01 5.91 7.33
C GLU A 145 -6.48 4.51 6.96
N LEU A 146 -6.80 4.08 5.74
CA LEU A 146 -6.31 2.84 5.17
C LEU A 146 -4.90 3.09 4.61
N THR A 147 -3.93 2.38 5.15
CA THR A 147 -2.53 2.53 4.78
C THR A 147 -1.82 1.18 4.74
N PHE A 148 -0.81 1.03 3.89
CA PHE A 148 0.08 -0.13 3.93
C PHE A 148 1.54 0.28 3.82
N PHE A 149 2.44 -0.63 4.17
CA PHE A 149 3.87 -0.37 4.11
C PHE A 149 4.39 -0.73 2.72
N TYR A 150 4.47 0.23 1.79
CA TYR A 150 4.82 -0.05 0.38
C TYR A 150 6.02 -1.00 0.17
N PRO A 151 7.15 -0.90 0.90
CA PRO A 151 8.25 -1.87 0.76
C PRO A 151 7.89 -3.32 1.13
N SER A 152 6.70 -3.61 1.67
CA SER A 152 6.22 -4.98 1.86
C SER A 152 5.90 -5.68 0.54
N THR A 153 5.57 -4.92 -0.50
CA THR A 153 5.30 -5.45 -1.85
C THR A 153 6.34 -4.99 -2.85
N GLU A 154 6.86 -3.76 -2.71
CA GLU A 154 7.74 -3.15 -3.70
C GLU A 154 9.22 -3.40 -3.40
N TRP A 155 9.94 -4.06 -4.33
CA TRP A 155 11.39 -4.22 -4.24
C TRP A 155 12.13 -2.93 -4.55
N ASP A 156 11.82 -2.32 -5.70
CA ASP A 156 12.37 -1.08 -6.20
C ASP A 156 11.19 -0.25 -6.75
N MET A 157 11.02 0.96 -6.26
CA MET A 157 9.88 1.79 -6.61
C MET A 157 10.19 2.69 -7.80
N ALA A 158 9.27 2.75 -8.77
CA ALA A 158 9.38 3.69 -9.90
C ALA A 158 9.55 5.16 -9.48
N GLN A 159 9.02 5.54 -8.30
CA GLN A 159 9.11 6.90 -7.79
C GLN A 159 9.31 6.91 -6.26
N PRO A 160 10.57 6.95 -5.79
CA PRO A 160 10.88 7.17 -4.38
C PRO A 160 10.35 8.51 -3.85
N PHE A 161 10.08 8.58 -2.55
CA PHE A 161 9.41 9.73 -1.97
C PHE A 161 9.75 9.97 -0.49
N GLU A 162 9.64 11.22 -0.02
CA GLU A 162 9.74 11.56 1.41
C GLU A 162 8.44 11.22 2.15
N CYS A 163 8.50 10.33 3.15
CA CYS A 163 7.33 9.91 3.92
C CYS A 163 6.82 11.02 4.85
N ARG A 164 5.49 11.12 4.92
CA ARG A 164 4.76 12.13 5.70
C ARG A 164 3.78 11.53 6.70
N CYS A 165 3.88 10.22 6.96
CA CYS A 165 2.98 9.52 7.88
C CYS A 165 3.03 10.03 9.32
N LYS A 166 4.10 10.76 9.70
CA LYS A 166 4.33 11.34 11.04
C LYS A 166 4.37 10.32 12.19
N GLU A 167 4.47 9.03 11.87
CA GLU A 167 4.64 7.98 12.87
C GLU A 167 5.98 8.13 13.60
N ALA A 168 6.03 7.80 14.90
CA ALA A 168 7.22 7.95 15.72
C ALA A 168 8.44 7.19 15.17
N ALA A 169 8.20 6.05 14.53
CA ALA A 169 9.22 5.23 13.87
C ALA A 169 9.24 5.40 12.34
N CYS A 170 8.91 6.60 11.84
CA CYS A 170 8.94 6.92 10.41
C CYS A 170 10.32 6.66 9.79
N ARG A 171 10.33 6.16 8.54
CA ARG A 171 11.55 5.79 7.82
C ARG A 171 12.12 6.90 6.94
N GLY A 172 11.49 8.08 6.92
CA GLY A 172 11.93 9.18 6.07
C GLY A 172 11.65 8.84 4.60
N THR A 173 12.68 8.61 3.80
CA THR A 173 12.51 8.30 2.38
C THR A 173 12.09 6.84 2.17
N ILE A 174 11.12 6.62 1.28
CA ILE A 174 10.63 5.30 0.85
C ILE A 174 11.00 5.09 -0.61
N SER A 175 11.75 4.02 -0.90
CA SER A 175 12.23 3.67 -2.25
C SER A 175 12.01 2.20 -2.63
N GLY A 176 11.33 1.42 -1.79
CA GLY A 176 11.21 -0.04 -1.92
C GLY A 176 12.12 -0.79 -0.94
N ALA A 177 11.97 -2.12 -0.88
CA ALA A 177 12.68 -2.96 0.08
C ALA A 177 14.18 -3.09 -0.19
N LYS A 178 14.60 -2.97 -1.45
CA LYS A 178 15.98 -3.20 -1.89
C LYS A 178 16.99 -2.37 -1.10
N ASP A 179 16.67 -1.13 -0.75
CA ASP A 179 17.62 -0.21 -0.11
C ASP A 179 17.41 -0.07 1.41
N MET A 180 16.47 -0.82 1.99
CA MET A 180 16.18 -0.76 3.42
C MET A 180 17.02 -1.75 4.23
N ASP A 181 17.30 -1.39 5.49
CA ASP A 181 17.97 -2.28 6.43
C ASP A 181 17.11 -3.52 6.74
N ALA A 182 17.71 -4.70 6.66
CA ALA A 182 17.01 -5.97 6.90
C ALA A 182 16.41 -6.08 8.32
N ALA A 183 17.05 -5.50 9.34
CA ALA A 183 16.52 -5.45 10.70
C ALA A 183 15.30 -4.53 10.82
N VAL A 184 15.17 -3.53 9.95
CA VAL A 184 13.94 -2.73 9.85
C VAL A 184 12.85 -3.54 9.16
N LEU A 185 13.15 -4.16 8.02
CA LEU A 185 12.18 -4.93 7.24
C LEU A 185 11.58 -6.11 8.02
N ARG A 186 12.38 -6.78 8.87
CA ARG A 186 11.90 -7.86 9.77
C ARG A 186 10.79 -7.45 10.75
N LYS A 187 10.54 -6.15 10.94
CA LYS A 187 9.46 -5.64 11.80
C LYS A 187 8.11 -5.53 11.08
N TYR A 188 8.11 -5.74 9.77
CA TYR A 188 6.94 -5.63 8.93
C TYR A 188 6.56 -7.00 8.37
N TRP A 189 5.29 -7.14 8.01
CA TRP A 189 4.90 -8.21 7.11
C TRP A 189 5.47 -7.90 5.72
N LEU A 190 6.05 -8.90 5.05
CA LEU A 190 6.63 -8.79 3.70
C LEU A 190 6.02 -9.88 2.82
N SER A 191 5.68 -9.54 1.58
CA SER A 191 5.29 -10.53 0.57
C SER A 191 6.40 -11.52 0.32
N ALA A 192 6.03 -12.76 -0.06
CA ALA A 192 6.99 -13.84 -0.29
C ALA A 192 8.10 -13.45 -1.27
N HIS A 193 7.76 -12.80 -2.39
CA HIS A 193 8.74 -12.38 -3.39
C HIS A 193 9.75 -11.35 -2.85
N ILE A 194 9.35 -10.51 -1.89
CA ILE A 194 10.29 -9.58 -1.23
C ILE A 194 11.24 -10.33 -0.31
N GLN A 195 10.75 -11.34 0.41
CA GLN A 195 11.60 -12.19 1.25
C GLN A 195 12.65 -12.92 0.40
N GLU A 196 12.22 -13.55 -0.70
CA GLU A 196 13.11 -14.23 -1.66
C GLU A 196 14.18 -13.28 -2.22
N LEU A 197 13.79 -12.08 -2.66
CA LEU A 197 14.73 -11.07 -3.18
C LEU A 197 15.74 -10.59 -2.12
N LEU A 198 15.31 -10.46 -0.86
CA LEU A 198 16.21 -10.13 0.25
C LEU A 198 17.21 -11.26 0.52
N GLU A 199 16.76 -12.51 0.52
CA GLU A 199 17.61 -13.68 0.71
C GLU A 199 18.66 -13.79 -0.39
N GLU A 200 18.29 -13.62 -1.66
CA GLU A 200 19.20 -13.60 -2.80
C GLU A 200 20.25 -12.49 -2.67
N LYS A 201 19.82 -11.27 -2.34
CA LYS A 201 20.73 -10.12 -2.15
C LYS A 201 21.75 -10.39 -1.05
N ASN A 202 21.32 -10.99 0.05
CA ASN A 202 22.19 -11.30 1.19
C ASN A 202 23.12 -12.50 0.89
N GLY A 203 22.63 -13.53 0.19
CA GLY A 203 23.41 -14.69 -0.22
C GLY A 203 24.45 -14.39 -1.31
N GLY A 204 24.14 -13.46 -2.22
CA GLY A 204 25.06 -12.98 -3.25
C GLY A 204 26.21 -12.12 -2.73
N SER A 205 26.10 -11.60 -1.51
CA SER A 205 27.15 -10.80 -0.86
C SER A 205 28.27 -11.64 -0.21
N GLY A 206 28.17 -12.98 -0.27
CA GLY A 206 29.11 -13.93 0.35
C GLY A 206 30.14 -14.60 -0.58
N VAL A 207 30.13 -14.33 -1.89
CA VAL A 207 31.00 -15.03 -2.88
C VAL A 207 32.03 -14.09 -3.51
N ALA A 208 32.61 -13.19 -2.72
CA ALA A 208 33.71 -12.31 -3.14
C ALA A 208 34.81 -12.21 -2.07
N ALA A 209 35.30 -13.34 -1.57
CA ALA A 209 36.59 -13.41 -0.88
C ALA A 209 37.07 -14.87 -0.86
N ASN A 210 37.73 -15.29 -1.94
CA ASN A 210 38.85 -16.23 -1.91
C ASN A 210 39.47 -16.27 -3.31
N GLY A 211 40.35 -15.31 -3.56
CA GLY A 211 41.30 -15.32 -4.65
C GLY A 211 42.67 -14.99 -4.10
N ALA A 212 43.49 -16.04 -3.91
CA ALA A 212 44.95 -16.09 -4.07
C ALA A 212 45.46 -17.44 -3.52
#